data_AF-A0A7Y9HXC3-F1
#
_entry.id   AF-A0A7Y9HXC3-F1
#
_cell.length_a   1.000
_cell.length_b   1.000
_cell.length_c   1.000
_cell.angle_alpha   90.00
_cell.angle_beta   90.00
_cell.angle_gamma   90.00
#
_symmetry.space_group_name_H-M   'P 1'
#
loop_
_entity.id
_entity.type
_entity.pdbx_description
1 polymer ?
#
loop_
_entity_poly.entity_id
_entity_poly.type
_entity_poly.pdbx_seq_one_letter_code
_entity_poly.pdbx_strand_id
1 'polypeptide(L)' 'MNIADIIKVCKHAPLANIYVVHLESVNSVTENRIDISNAVSAHNLSHRCHVPADGDLLF' A
#
# COMPACT_ATOMS: atom_id res chain seq x y z
N MET A 1 1.85 6.63 -8.19
CA MET A 1 1.34 6.98 -6.85
C MET A 1 2.45 6.62 -5.89
N ASN A 2 2.84 7.53 -5.00
CA ASN A 2 3.97 7.29 -4.11
C ASN A 2 3.50 6.97 -2.68
N ILE A 3 4.44 6.66 -1.79
CA ILE A 3 4.18 6.37 -0.38
C ILE A 3 3.43 7.50 0.34
N ALA A 4 3.73 8.76 0.01
CA ALA A 4 3.08 9.91 0.64
C ALA A 4 1.59 9.98 0.28
N ASP A 5 1.24 9.66 -0.96
CA ASP A 5 -0.16 9.57 -1.40
C ASP A 5 -0.91 8.46 -0.65
N ILE A 6 -0.29 7.29 -0.48
CA ILE A 6 -0.89 6.16 0.26
C ILE A 6 -1.21 6.58 1.69
N ILE A 7 -0.24 7.19 2.39
CA ILE A 7 -0.44 7.69 3.76
C ILE A 7 -1.53 8.78 3.80
N LYS A 8 -1.57 9.65 2.80
CA LYS A 8 -2.58 10.70 2.69
C LYS A 8 -3.99 10.11 2.53
N VAL A 9 -4.17 9.10 1.69
CA VAL A 9 -5.45 8.40 1.52
C VAL A 9 -5.84 7.69 2.81
N CYS A 10 -4.89 7.00 3.46
CA CYS A 10 -5.11 6.39 4.78
C CYS A 10 -5.66 7.42 5.78
N LYS A 11 -5.06 8.61 5.87
CA LYS A 11 -5.54 9.67 6.77
C LYS A 11 -6.90 10.25 6.35
N HIS A 12 -7.13 10.38 5.05
CA HIS A 12 -8.37 10.94 4.52
C HIS A 12 -9.57 10.02 4.75
N ALA A 13 -9.40 8.71 4.59
CA ALA A 13 -10.44 7.70 4.80
C ALA A 13 -10.00 6.71 5.90
N PRO A 14 -10.16 7.08 7.19
CA PRO A 14 -9.66 6.26 8.31
C PRO A 14 -10.43 4.95 8.50
N LEU A 15 -11.66 4.87 8.01
CA LEU A 15 -12.52 3.68 8.11
C LEU A 15 -12.41 2.74 6.89
N ALA A 16 -11.67 3.13 5.86
CA ALA A 16 -11.52 2.32 4.65
C ALA A 16 -10.37 1.30 4.80
N ASN A 17 -10.59 0.11 4.26
CA ASN A 17 -9.53 -0.83 3.92
C ASN A 17 -8.93 -0.41 2.58
N ILE A 18 -7.61 -0.25 2.54
CA ILE A 18 -6.85 0.23 1.40
C ILE A 18 -5.99 -0.90 0.88
N TYR A 19 -6.02 -1.10 -0.44
CA TYR A 19 -5.25 -2.14 -1.11
C TYR A 19 -4.34 -1.47 -2.13
N VAL A 20 -3.04 -1.59 -1.94
CA VAL A 20 -2.03 -1.00 -2.82
C VAL A 20 -1.70 -2.01 -3.91
N VAL A 21 -2.03 -1.67 -5.15
CA VAL A 21 -1.83 -2.51 -6.34
C VAL A 21 -1.06 -1.73 -7.41
N HIS A 22 -0.92 -2.32 -8.61
CA HIS A 22 -0.16 -1.72 -9.71
C HIS A 22 1.31 -1.47 -9.34
N LEU A 23 1.93 -2.47 -8.71
CA LEU A 23 3.34 -2.50 -8.33
C LEU A 23 4.04 -3.57 -9.14
N GLU A 24 5.31 -3.33 -9.51
CA GLU A 24 6.25 -4.35 -10.03
C GLU A 24 5.79 -5.13 -11.28
N SER A 25 4.69 -4.71 -11.92
CA SER A 25 4.12 -5.36 -13.11
C SER A 25 4.51 -4.67 -14.42
N VAL A 26 4.90 -3.39 -14.35
CA VAL A 26 5.34 -2.59 -15.49
C VAL A 26 6.62 -1.83 -15.17
N ASN A 27 7.48 -1.63 -16.16
CA ASN A 27 8.81 -1.03 -16.01
C ASN A 27 8.80 0.46 -15.62
N SER A 28 7.68 1.16 -15.81
CA SER A 28 7.55 2.58 -15.48
C SER A 28 7.25 2.83 -14.00
N VAL A 29 6.93 1.78 -13.23
CA VAL A 29 6.66 1.90 -11.78
C VAL A 29 7.98 1.80 -11.02
N THR A 30 8.26 2.80 -10.19
CA THR A 30 9.51 2.91 -9.42
C THR A 30 9.37 2.45 -7.97
N GLU A 31 8.14 2.46 -7.45
CA GLU A 31 7.81 2.04 -6.11
C GLU A 31 7.67 0.52 -6.02
N ASN A 32 8.29 -0.07 -5.00
CA ASN A 32 8.26 -1.51 -4.75
C ASN A 32 7.42 -1.85 -3.51
N ARG A 33 6.99 -3.12 -3.42
CA ARG A 33 6.11 -3.60 -2.34
C ARG A 33 6.77 -3.50 -0.97
N ILE A 34 8.09 -3.71 -0.89
CA ILE A 34 8.86 -3.75 0.36
C ILE A 34 8.87 -2.36 1.01
N ASP A 35 9.23 -1.33 0.24
CA ASP A 35 9.33 0.04 0.72
C ASP A 35 7.96 0.57 1.16
N ILE A 36 6.91 0.26 0.40
CA ILE A 36 5.53 0.63 0.77
C ILE A 36 5.11 -0.07 2.06
N SER A 37 5.35 -1.39 2.18
CA SER A 37 5.00 -2.16 3.37
C SER A 37 5.72 -1.64 4.62
N ASN A 38 7.01 -1.32 4.49
CA ASN A 38 7.80 -0.73 5.58
C ASN A 38 7.23 0.63 6.01
N ALA A 39 6.87 1.50 5.07
CA ALA A 39 6.28 2.79 5.37
C ALA A 39 4.89 2.65 6.04
N VAL A 40 4.05 1.76 5.53
CA VAL A 40 2.73 1.46 6.12
C VAL A 40 2.87 1.00 7.56
N SER A 41 3.83 0.11 7.83
CA SER A 41 4.13 -0.37 9.18
C SER A 41 4.66 0.73 10.10
N ALA A 42 5.61 1.54 9.62
CA ALA A 42 6.16 2.68 10.37
C ALA A 42 5.10 3.73 10.77
N HIS A 43 4.01 3.82 10.00
CA HIS A 43 2.88 4.69 10.29
C HIS A 43 1.74 4.01 11.08
N ASN A 44 1.92 2.77 11.55
CA ASN A 44 0.91 1.96 12.24
C ASN A 44 -0.37 1.72 11.42
N LEU A 45 -0.24 1.64 10.08
CA LEU A 45 -1.37 1.52 9.16
C LEU A 45 -1.60 0.07 8.66
N SER A 46 -0.75 -0.88 9.04
CA SER A 46 -0.81 -2.28 8.56
C SER A 46 -2.11 -3.02 8.88
N HIS A 47 -2.89 -2.53 9.84
CA HIS A 47 -4.20 -3.11 10.20
C HIS A 47 -5.28 -2.88 9.14
N ARG A 48 -5.07 -1.97 8.18
CA ARG A 48 -6.08 -1.61 7.16
C ARG A 48 -5.50 -1.22 5.79
N CYS A 49 -4.19 -1.04 5.69
CA CYS A 49 -3.51 -0.78 4.43
C CYS A 49 -2.70 -2.03 4.06
N HIS A 50 -3.12 -2.71 2.99
CA HIS A 50 -2.59 -3.98 2.57
C HIS A 50 -1.82 -3.82 1.26
N VAL A 51 -0.68 -4.51 1.16
CA VAL A 51 0.17 -4.55 -0.03
C VAL A 51 0.25 -6.02 -0.46
N PRO A 52 -0.75 -6.55 -1.19
CA PRO A 52 -0.77 -7.95 -1.57
C PRO A 52 0.36 -8.32 -2.54
N ALA A 53 0.83 -9.56 -2.41
CA ALA A 53 1.53 -10.25 -3.49
C ALA A 53 0.55 -10.70 -4.58
N ASP A 54 1.08 -10.96 -5.77
CA ASP A 54 0.25 -11.46 -6.87
C ASP A 54 -0.28 -12.86 -6.54
N GLY A 55 -1.61 -13.00 -6.54
CA GLY A 55 -2.31 -14.23 -6.17
C GLY A 55 -2.79 -14.30 -4.71
N ASP A 56 -2.52 -13.27 -3.90
CA ASP A 56 -3.04 -13.22 -2.53
C ASP A 56 -4.57 -13.07 -2.49
N LEU A 57 -5.19 -13.78 -1.54
CA LEU A 57 -6.59 -13.62 -1.18
C LEU A 57 -6.68 -12.86 0.15
N LEU A 58 -7.38 -11.72 0.13
CA LEU A 58 -7.59 -10.87 1.30
C LEU A 58 -9.07 -10.93 1.69
N PHE A 59 -9.35 -11.23 2.96
CA PHE A 59 -10.70 -11.38 3.53
C PHE A 59 -10.92 -10.38 4.67
#